data_AF-A0A966Y5V1-F1
#
_entry.id   AF-A0A966Y5V1-F1
#
_cell.length_a   1.000
_cell.length_b   1.000
_cell.length_c   1.000
_cell.angle_alpha   90.00
_cell.angle_beta   90.00
_cell.angle_gamma   90.00
#
_symmetry.space_group_name_H-M   'P 1'
#
loop_
_entity.id
_entity.type
_entity.pdbx_description
1 polymer ?
#
loop_
_entity_poly.entity_id
_entity_poly.type
_entity_poly.pdbx_seq_one_letter_code
_entity_poly.pdbx_strand_id
1 'polypeptide(L)'
;MDFTIPADIQAKLDALDAFIEKEIKPLENQDDNIRFFDHRREHSRTDWDNDGQPKEDWEELLREMRRRADKAGHLRYALPKEVGGDGGSNLGMAIIREHLAKKGLGLHNDLQN
;
A
#
# COMPACT_ATOMS: atom_id res chain seq x y z
N MET A 1 21.85 -22.87 7.12
CA MET A 1 21.25 -21.72 6.43
C MET A 1 20.12 -21.23 7.31
N ASP A 2 20.08 -19.94 7.64
CA ASP A 2 19.09 -19.34 8.53
C ASP A 2 18.04 -18.60 7.70
N PHE A 3 16.77 -18.87 7.96
CA PHE A 3 15.61 -18.32 7.26
C PHE A 3 14.72 -17.49 8.19
N THR A 4 15.19 -17.21 9.41
CA THR A 4 14.45 -16.36 10.34
C THR A 4 14.38 -14.93 9.81
N ILE A 5 13.21 -14.32 9.93
CA ILE A 5 13.04 -12.90 9.58
C ILE A 5 13.77 -12.07 10.64
N PRO A 6 14.69 -11.18 10.23
CA PRO A 6 15.35 -10.27 11.16
C PRO A 6 14.34 -9.44 11.99
N ALA A 7 14.64 -9.24 13.27
CA ALA A 7 13.70 -8.64 14.23
C ALA A 7 13.26 -7.20 13.84
N ASP A 8 14.15 -6.43 13.22
CA ASP A 8 13.86 -5.10 12.68
C ASP A 8 12.86 -5.14 11.52
N ILE A 9 12.97 -6.15 10.65
CA ILE A 9 12.02 -6.37 9.55
C ILE A 9 10.68 -6.82 10.12
N GLN A 10 10.65 -7.75 11.08
CA GLN A 10 9.41 -8.16 11.73
C GLN A 10 8.69 -6.98 12.38
N ALA A 11 9.41 -6.12 13.12
CA ALA A 11 8.83 -4.91 13.71
C ALA A 11 8.25 -3.96 12.64
N LYS A 12 8.88 -3.86 11.46
CA LYS A 12 8.33 -3.09 10.33
C LYS A 12 7.04 -3.70 9.78
N LEU A 13 6.96 -5.04 9.67
CA LEU A 13 5.75 -5.74 9.25
C LEU A 13 4.60 -5.50 10.24
N ASP A 14 4.87 -5.61 11.54
CA ASP A 14 3.87 -5.38 12.58
C ASP A 14 3.36 -3.93 12.55
N ALA A 15 4.26 -2.96 12.32
CA ALA A 15 3.89 -1.55 12.17
C ALA A 15 3.03 -1.30 10.92
N LEU A 16 3.35 -1.96 9.79
CA LEU A 16 2.54 -1.89 8.57
C LEU A 16 1.16 -2.50 8.79
N ASP A 17 1.06 -3.62 9.50
CA ASP A 17 -0.21 -4.28 9.79
C ASP A 17 -1.11 -3.39 10.67
N ALA A 18 -0.53 -2.79 11.72
CA ALA A 18 -1.26 -1.84 12.56
C ALA A 18 -1.71 -0.60 11.77
N PHE A 19 -0.88 -0.07 10.87
CA PHE A 19 -1.25 1.03 9.99
C PHE A 19 -2.38 0.64 9.03
N ILE A 20 -2.33 -0.54 8.43
CA ILE A 20 -3.36 -1.03 7.52
C ILE A 20 -4.71 -1.11 8.22
N GLU A 21 -4.78 -1.75 9.39
CA GLU A 21 -6.04 -1.87 10.14
C GLU A 21 -6.58 -0.52 10.60
N LYS A 22 -5.70 0.40 11.01
CA LYS A 22 -6.10 1.69 11.58
C LYS A 22 -6.48 2.73 10.52
N GLU A 23 -5.77 2.77 9.41
CA GLU A 23 -5.84 3.89 8.45
C GLU A 23 -6.31 3.47 7.06
N ILE A 24 -5.92 2.28 6.59
CA ILE A 24 -6.18 1.83 5.22
C ILE A 24 -7.52 1.12 5.09
N LYS A 25 -7.82 0.13 5.95
CA LYS A 25 -9.11 -0.54 5.92
C LYS A 25 -10.29 0.41 6.12
N PRO A 26 -10.25 1.38 7.05
CA PRO A 26 -11.33 2.36 7.16
C PRO A 26 -11.49 3.20 5.89
N LEU A 27 -10.38 3.55 5.22
CA LEU A 27 -10.42 4.28 3.95
C LEU A 27 -11.02 3.45 2.81
N GLU A 28 -10.71 2.16 2.73
CA GLU A 28 -11.32 1.23 1.77
C GLU A 28 -12.83 1.08 1.98
N ASN A 29 -13.30 1.13 3.23
CA ASN A 29 -14.72 0.95 3.56
C ASN A 29 -15.51 2.27 3.57
N GLN A 30 -14.83 3.41 3.48
CA GLN A 30 -15.46 4.72 3.39
C GLN A 30 -16.03 4.96 1.98
N ASP A 31 -17.20 5.58 1.89
CA ASP A 31 -17.78 6.12 0.64
C ASP A 31 -17.77 5.14 -0.56
N ASP A 32 -18.05 3.84 -0.30
CA ASP A 32 -18.01 2.73 -1.28
C ASP A 32 -16.67 2.58 -2.03
N ASN A 33 -15.54 2.98 -1.43
CA ASN A 33 -14.21 2.80 -2.04
C ASN A 33 -13.88 1.32 -2.31
N ILE A 34 -14.56 0.39 -1.62
CA ILE A 34 -14.42 -1.05 -1.82
C ILE A 34 -14.73 -1.49 -3.26
N ARG A 35 -15.52 -0.70 -4.02
CA ARG A 35 -15.78 -0.92 -5.45
C ARG A 35 -14.52 -0.98 -6.30
N PHE A 36 -13.45 -0.32 -5.86
CA PHE A 36 -12.17 -0.35 -6.55
C PHE A 36 -11.38 -1.64 -6.31
N PHE A 37 -11.81 -2.53 -5.42
CA PHE A 37 -11.07 -3.76 -5.06
C PHE A 37 -11.89 -5.03 -5.23
N ASP A 38 -13.22 -4.92 -5.29
CA ASP A 38 -14.10 -6.06 -5.55
C ASP A 38 -14.24 -6.39 -7.05
N HIS A 39 -15.23 -7.22 -7.39
CA HIS A 39 -15.51 -7.66 -8.76
C HIS A 39 -15.86 -6.51 -9.73
N ARG A 40 -16.25 -5.34 -9.22
CA ARG A 40 -16.60 -4.13 -10.01
C ARG A 40 -15.38 -3.32 -10.42
N ARG A 41 -14.17 -3.68 -9.98
CA ARG A 41 -13.00 -2.80 -10.04
C ARG A 41 -12.62 -2.28 -11.42
N GLU A 42 -12.72 -3.10 -12.46
CA GLU A 42 -12.34 -2.67 -13.82
C GLU A 42 -13.29 -1.58 -14.31
N HIS A 43 -14.60 -1.80 -14.20
CA HIS A 43 -15.58 -0.78 -14.53
C HIS A 43 -15.48 0.45 -13.62
N SER A 44 -15.14 0.26 -12.34
CA SER A 44 -15.06 1.36 -11.37
C SER A 44 -13.79 2.21 -11.54
N ARG A 45 -12.68 1.64 -12.01
CA ARG A 45 -11.42 2.37 -12.20
C ARG A 45 -11.28 2.98 -13.60
N THR A 46 -12.00 2.46 -14.59
CA THR A 46 -11.90 2.91 -15.98
C THR A 46 -12.94 3.97 -16.30
N ASP A 47 -12.48 5.10 -16.85
CA ASP A 47 -13.32 6.14 -17.42
C ASP A 47 -13.57 5.85 -18.91
N TRP A 48 -14.67 5.15 -19.19
CA TRP A 48 -15.05 4.72 -20.54
C TRP A 48 -15.40 5.88 -21.47
N ASP A 49 -15.80 7.02 -20.92
CA ASP A 49 -16.16 8.21 -21.70
C ASP A 49 -14.92 9.08 -22.03
N ASN A 50 -13.76 8.75 -21.45
CA ASN A 50 -12.50 9.48 -21.59
C ASN A 50 -11.34 8.52 -21.97
N ASP A 51 -11.52 7.80 -23.08
CA ASP A 51 -10.52 6.90 -23.68
C ASP A 51 -10.00 5.79 -22.75
N GLY A 52 -10.77 5.41 -21.72
CA GLY A 52 -10.38 4.37 -20.77
C GLY A 52 -9.32 4.80 -19.76
N GLN A 53 -9.12 6.10 -19.55
CA GLN A 53 -8.21 6.62 -18.52
C GLN A 53 -8.65 6.22 -17.11
N PRO A 54 -7.75 6.23 -16.11
CA PRO A 54 -8.13 6.05 -14.72
C PRO A 54 -9.16 7.11 -14.30
N LYS A 55 -10.23 6.70 -13.61
CA LYS A 55 -11.18 7.66 -13.04
C LYS A 55 -10.50 8.55 -12.00
N GLU A 56 -10.93 9.81 -11.94
CA GLU A 56 -10.39 10.80 -11.01
C GLU A 56 -10.55 10.36 -9.54
N ASP A 57 -11.71 9.79 -9.17
CA ASP A 57 -11.97 9.32 -7.81
C ASP A 57 -11.04 8.18 -7.37
N TRP A 58 -10.66 7.29 -8.31
CA TRP A 58 -9.64 6.28 -8.09
C TRP A 58 -8.26 6.89 -7.84
N GLU A 59 -7.85 7.85 -8.68
CA GLU A 59 -6.57 8.55 -8.48
C GLU A 59 -6.51 9.33 -7.17
N GLU A 60 -7.61 9.99 -6.80
CA GLU A 60 -7.72 10.72 -5.55
C GLU A 60 -7.59 9.80 -4.33
N LEU A 61 -8.21 8.63 -4.38
CA LEU A 61 -8.09 7.61 -3.34
C LEU A 61 -6.63 7.14 -3.18
N LEU A 62 -5.94 6.91 -4.28
CA LEU A 62 -4.52 6.55 -4.28
C LEU A 62 -3.64 7.67 -3.70
N ARG A 63 -3.92 8.92 -4.05
CA ARG A 63 -3.23 10.10 -3.50
C ARG A 63 -3.48 10.21 -1.99
N GLU A 64 -4.69 9.93 -1.52
CA GLU A 64 -5.01 9.93 -0.09
C GLU A 64 -4.28 8.82 0.66
N MET A 65 -4.29 7.57 0.14
CA MET A 65 -3.51 6.47 0.71
C MET A 65 -2.03 6.85 0.83
N ARG A 66 -1.45 7.41 -0.23
CA ARG A 66 -0.04 7.85 -0.25
C ARG A 66 0.23 8.94 0.79
N ARG A 67 -0.67 9.91 0.96
CA ARG A 67 -0.55 10.95 2.01
C ARG A 67 -0.56 10.34 3.41
N ARG A 68 -1.44 9.38 3.69
CA ARG A 68 -1.48 8.67 4.98
C ARG A 68 -0.21 7.86 5.23
N ALA A 69 0.26 7.13 4.21
CA ALA A 69 1.49 6.34 4.29
C ALA A 69 2.73 7.23 4.49
N ASP A 70 2.77 8.41 3.87
CA ASP A 70 3.86 9.37 4.04
C ASP A 70 3.89 9.94 5.46
N LYS A 71 2.73 10.35 5.97
CA LYS A 71 2.55 10.87 7.33
C LYS A 71 2.90 9.82 8.39
N ALA A 72 2.63 8.54 8.11
CA ALA A 72 3.00 7.42 8.96
C ALA A 72 4.46 6.97 8.79
N GLY A 73 5.22 7.55 7.85
CA GLY A 73 6.63 7.25 7.63
C GLY A 73 6.91 5.96 6.86
N HIS A 74 5.93 5.38 6.17
CA HIS A 74 6.10 4.10 5.48
C HIS A 74 6.75 4.24 4.09
N LEU A 75 6.58 5.38 3.40
CA LEU A 75 7.07 5.56 2.02
C LEU A 75 8.59 5.67 1.88
N ARG A 76 9.31 5.95 2.96
CA ARG A 76 10.75 6.26 2.93
C ARG A 76 11.63 5.10 3.40
N TYR A 77 11.07 3.89 3.52
CA TYR A 77 11.80 2.74 4.06
C TYR A 77 13.13 2.47 3.33
N ALA A 78 13.13 2.44 2.00
CA ALA A 78 14.34 2.15 1.21
C ALA A 78 15.30 3.34 1.07
N LEU A 79 14.90 4.55 1.46
CA LEU A 79 15.75 5.73 1.32
C LEU A 79 16.85 5.74 2.39
N PRO A 80 18.05 6.28 2.09
CA PRO A 80 19.10 6.44 3.08
C PRO A 80 18.68 7.31 4.27
N LYS A 81 19.28 7.07 5.43
CA LYS A 81 18.97 7.81 6.67
C LYS A 81 19.36 9.29 6.57
N GLU A 82 20.38 9.60 5.79
CA GLU A 82 20.91 10.95 5.56
C GLU A 82 19.90 11.87 4.87
N VAL A 83 18.93 11.29 4.16
CA VAL A 83 17.82 12.00 3.50
C VAL A 83 16.47 11.74 4.18
N GLY A 84 16.49 11.23 5.42
CA GLY A 84 15.29 11.01 6.23
C GLY A 84 14.53 9.72 5.93
N GLY A 85 15.18 8.69 5.36
CA GLY A 85 14.63 7.34 5.22
C GLY A 85 15.06 6.38 6.31
N ASP A 86 14.66 5.11 6.18
CA ASP A 86 14.98 4.06 7.18
C ASP A 86 16.31 3.33 6.87
N GLY A 87 16.88 3.49 5.68
CA GLY A 87 18.05 2.75 5.22
C GLY A 87 17.78 1.25 5.02
N GLY A 88 16.55 0.91 4.61
CA GLY A 88 16.06 -0.45 4.49
C GLY A 88 16.83 -1.31 3.49
N SER A 89 17.03 -2.59 3.82
CA SER A 89 17.73 -3.54 2.96
C SER A 89 16.84 -4.07 1.83
N ASN A 90 17.46 -4.56 0.75
CA ASN A 90 16.76 -5.26 -0.33
C ASN A 90 16.01 -6.51 0.16
N LEU A 91 16.58 -7.24 1.13
CA LEU A 91 15.92 -8.38 1.78
C LEU A 91 14.64 -7.93 2.49
N GLY A 92 14.71 -6.87 3.29
CA GLY A 92 13.53 -6.34 3.97
C GLY A 92 12.48 -5.82 3.00
N MET A 93 12.88 -5.16 1.90
CA MET A 93 11.95 -4.75 0.85
C MET A 93 11.25 -5.96 0.20
N ALA A 94 11.98 -7.04 -0.08
CA ALA A 94 11.40 -8.25 -0.64
C ALA A 94 10.38 -8.89 0.32
N ILE A 95 10.73 -9.01 1.61
CA ILE A 95 9.84 -9.54 2.64
C ILE A 95 8.59 -8.67 2.83
N ILE A 96 8.73 -7.33 2.85
CA ILE A 96 7.60 -6.40 2.95
C ILE A 96 6.65 -6.57 1.76
N ARG A 97 7.18 -6.61 0.54
CA ARG A 97 6.37 -6.80 -0.68
C ARG A 97 5.65 -8.16 -0.66
N GLU A 98 6.33 -9.23 -0.26
CA GLU A 98 5.72 -10.55 -0.13
C GLU A 98 4.59 -10.55 0.92
N HIS A 99 4.83 -9.95 2.08
CA HIS A 99 3.86 -9.84 3.17
C HIS A 99 2.60 -9.09 2.74
N LEU A 100 2.77 -7.95 2.07
CA LEU A 100 1.65 -7.17 1.53
C LEU A 100 0.90 -7.91 0.42
N ALA A 101 1.63 -8.62 -0.47
CA ALA A 101 1.00 -9.42 -1.52
C ALA A 101 0.15 -10.58 -1.00
N LYS A 102 0.55 -11.22 0.10
CA LYS A 102 -0.22 -12.31 0.73
C LYS A 102 -1.55 -11.87 1.33
N LYS A 103 -1.73 -10.57 1.61
CA LYS A 103 -2.99 -10.02 2.12
C LYS A 103 -4.06 -9.87 1.03
N GLY A 104 -3.68 -9.99 -0.24
CA GLY A 104 -4.58 -9.90 -1.38
C GLY A 104 -4.64 -8.49 -1.97
N LEU A 105 -5.67 -8.25 -2.79
CA LEU A 105 -5.89 -6.96 -3.42
C LEU A 105 -6.52 -5.97 -2.43
N GLY A 106 -5.93 -4.78 -2.32
CA GLY A 106 -6.42 -3.67 -1.51
C GLY A 106 -5.56 -2.43 -1.68
N LEU A 107 -5.90 -1.34 -1.00
CA LEU A 107 -5.11 -0.09 -1.02
C LEU A 107 -3.69 -0.28 -0.47
N HIS A 108 -3.49 -1.26 0.40
CA HIS A 108 -2.18 -1.63 0.93
C HIS A 108 -1.28 -2.33 -0.10
N ASN A 109 -1.87 -2.90 -1.15
CA ASN A 109 -1.17 -3.63 -2.20
C ASN A 109 -2.00 -3.72 -3.48
N ASP A 110 -1.80 -2.76 -4.38
CA ASP A 110 -2.32 -2.80 -5.74
C ASP A 110 -1.16 -2.97 -6.73
N LEU A 111 -1.04 -4.16 -7.29
CA LEU A 111 0.01 -4.51 -8.26
C LEU A 111 -0.33 -4.08 -9.69
N GLN A 112 -1.54 -3.57 -9.94
CA GLN A 112 -1.98 -3.14 -11.26
C GLN A 112 -1.66 -1.66 -11.54
N ASN A 113 -1.09 -0.96 -10.56
CA ASN A 113 -0.95 0.49 -10.55
C ASN A 113 0.49 0.94 -10.28
#